data_AF-A0A7S0WHP0-F1
#
_entry.id   AF-A0A7S0WHP0-F1
#
_cell.length_a   1.000
_cell.length_b   1.000
_cell.length_c   1.000
_cell.angle_alpha   90.00
_cell.angle_beta   90.00
_cell.angle_gamma   90.00
#
_symmetry.space_group_name_H-M   'P 1'
#
loop_
_entity.id
_entity.type
_entity.pdbx_description
1 polymer ?
#
loop_
_entity_poly.entity_id
_entity_poly.type
_entity_poly.pdbx_seq_one_letter_code
_entity_poly.pdbx_strand_id
1 'polypeptide(L)'
;QVDARSLQQQLGQAGILIDGEEVAMGFKAGRDTLVLTSKRVLTIDVQGFSGKRIAYESTPYSSIRAFSVESAGTFDRDAELKIHTRGTWTRNTIHQDLRSGRADIMA
;
A
#
# COMPACT_ATOMS: atom_id res chain seq x y z
N GLN A 1 2.47 -1.84 -10.10
CA GLN A 1 2.41 -0.42 -9.75
C GLN A 1 1.19 0.22 -10.40
N VAL A 2 0.60 1.22 -9.73
CA VAL A 2 -0.50 2.06 -10.21
C VAL A 2 0.04 3.48 -10.40
N ASP A 3 -0.47 4.20 -11.40
CA ASP A 3 -0.06 5.58 -11.66
C ASP A 3 -0.38 6.50 -10.47
N ALA A 4 0.64 7.22 -10.00
CA ALA A 4 0.55 8.07 -8.82
C ALA A 4 -0.39 9.27 -9.04
N ARG A 5 -0.41 9.85 -10.26
CA ARG A 5 -1.28 11.00 -10.58
C ARG A 5 -2.75 10.61 -10.58
N SER A 6 -3.07 9.45 -11.15
CA SER A 6 -4.42 8.89 -11.11
C SER A 6 -4.89 8.66 -9.67
N LEU A 7 -4.03 8.07 -8.82
CA LEU A 7 -4.33 7.88 -7.41
C LEU A 7 -4.48 9.21 -6.65
N GLN A 8 -3.61 10.19 -6.90
CA GLN A 8 -3.74 11.53 -6.32
C GLN A 8 -5.11 12.13 -6.62
N GLN A 9 -5.55 12.08 -7.88
CA GLN A 9 -6.82 12.65 -8.30
C GLN A 9 -8.01 11.90 -7.69
N GLN A 10 -8.00 10.56 -7.71
CA GLN A 10 -9.09 9.73 -7.17
C GLN A 10 -9.24 9.91 -5.66
N LEU A 11 -8.14 9.82 -4.91
CA LEU A 11 -8.15 9.93 -3.45
C LEU A 11 -8.46 11.37 -3.00
N GLY A 12 -8.01 12.37 -3.76
CA GLY A 12 -8.37 13.77 -3.55
C GLY A 12 -9.87 14.03 -3.75
N GLN A 13 -10.47 13.54 -4.84
CA GLN A 13 -11.90 13.68 -5.10
C GLN A 13 -12.76 12.94 -4.05
N ALA A 14 -12.27 11.82 -3.54
CA ALA A 14 -12.93 11.06 -2.48
C ALA A 14 -12.77 11.69 -1.08
N GLY A 15 -12.01 12.80 -0.94
CA GLY A 15 -11.77 13.46 0.34
C GLY A 15 -10.93 12.64 1.32
N ILE A 16 -10.13 11.69 0.82
CA ILE A 16 -9.31 10.79 1.65
C ILE A 16 -7.96 11.42 2.00
N LEU A 17 -7.40 12.22 1.08
CA LEU A 17 -6.15 12.94 1.28
C LEU A 17 -6.38 14.21 2.10
N ILE A 18 -5.42 14.55 2.94
CA ILE A 18 -5.39 15.85 3.63
C ILE A 18 -4.69 16.91 2.76
N ASP A 19 -4.86 18.19 3.11
CA ASP A 19 -4.23 19.29 2.40
C ASP A 19 -2.69 19.13 2.35
N GLY A 20 -2.14 19.24 1.14
CA GLY A 20 -0.71 19.07 0.87
C GLY A 20 -0.19 17.63 1.01
N GLU A 21 -1.08 16.62 1.14
CA GLU A 21 -0.69 15.21 1.05
C GLU A 21 -0.57 14.79 -0.43
N GLU A 22 0.61 14.28 -0.80
CA GLU A 22 0.94 13.88 -2.17
C GLU A 22 1.16 12.36 -2.23
N VAL A 23 0.63 11.70 -3.26
CA VAL A 23 0.84 10.28 -3.55
C VAL A 23 2.20 10.12 -4.23
N ALA A 24 3.09 9.38 -3.59
CA ALA A 24 4.39 9.02 -4.15
C ALA A 24 4.26 7.77 -5.05
N MET A 25 3.62 6.71 -4.54
CA MET A 25 3.49 5.43 -5.25
C MET A 25 2.24 4.68 -4.84
N GLY A 26 1.76 3.80 -5.72
CA GLY A 26 0.68 2.86 -5.42
C GLY A 26 0.95 1.46 -5.94
N PHE A 27 0.57 0.47 -5.15
CA PHE A 27 0.66 -0.95 -5.46
C PHE A 27 -0.73 -1.57 -5.30
N LYS A 28 -1.11 -2.42 -6.25
CA LYS A 28 -2.42 -3.08 -6.24
C LYS A 28 -2.22 -4.58 -6.34
N ALA A 29 -2.79 -5.31 -5.39
CA ALA A 29 -2.87 -6.77 -5.38
C ALA A 29 -4.35 -7.17 -5.35
N GLY A 30 -4.85 -7.69 -6.47
CA GLY A 30 -6.28 -7.99 -6.60
C GLY A 30 -7.14 -6.73 -6.44
N ARG A 31 -7.94 -6.69 -5.37
CA ARG A 31 -8.80 -5.53 -5.03
C ARG A 31 -8.16 -4.59 -4.01
N ASP A 32 -7.08 -5.02 -3.37
CA ASP A 32 -6.43 -4.27 -2.31
C ASP A 32 -5.39 -3.34 -2.91
N THR A 33 -5.25 -2.16 -2.32
CA THR A 33 -4.31 -1.15 -2.78
C THR A 33 -3.51 -0.60 -1.61
N LEU A 34 -2.19 -0.64 -1.72
CA LEU A 34 -1.26 0.02 -0.81
C LEU A 34 -0.72 1.28 -1.48
N VAL A 35 -0.93 2.43 -0.84
CA VAL A 35 -0.56 3.75 -1.34
C VAL A 35 0.45 4.36 -0.39
N LEU A 36 1.59 4.76 -0.93
CA LEU A 36 2.62 5.52 -0.22
C LEU A 36 2.39 7.00 -0.52
N THR A 37 2.08 7.79 0.50
CA THR A 37 1.91 9.24 0.38
C THR A 37 3.10 10.00 0.97
N SER A 38 3.07 11.32 0.99
CA SER A 38 4.08 12.13 1.70
C SER A 38 3.92 12.06 3.23
N LYS A 39 2.86 11.45 3.76
CA LYS A 39 2.51 11.47 5.18
C LYS A 39 2.34 10.08 5.82
N ARG A 40 1.88 9.09 5.05
CA ARG A 40 1.50 7.77 5.58
C ARG A 40 1.55 6.68 4.51
N VAL A 41 1.60 5.45 4.98
CA VAL A 41 1.14 4.29 4.21
C VAL A 41 -0.38 4.23 4.37
N LEU A 42 -1.11 4.26 3.26
CA LEU A 42 -2.56 4.11 3.21
C LEU A 42 -2.88 2.75 2.58
N THR A 43 -3.54 1.87 3.32
CA THR A 43 -4.06 0.61 2.80
C THR A 43 -5.56 0.74 2.52
N ILE A 44 -5.99 0.23 1.37
CA ILE A 44 -7.37 0.27 0.89
C ILE A 44 -7.80 -1.16 0.59
N ASP A 45 -8.74 -1.68 1.36
CA ASP A 45 -9.30 -3.03 1.22
C ASP A 45 -10.77 -2.93 0.80
N VAL A 46 -11.11 -3.54 -0.33
CA VAL A 46 -12.48 -3.61 -0.85
C VAL A 46 -13.13 -4.91 -0.41
N GLN A 47 -14.02 -4.80 0.58
CA GLN A 47 -14.61 -5.91 1.30
C GLN A 47 -15.97 -6.35 0.74
N GLY A 48 -16.28 -7.62 0.97
CA GLY A 48 -17.56 -8.24 0.63
C GLY A 48 -17.72 -8.57 -0.86
N PHE A 49 -18.84 -9.21 -1.18
CA PHE A 49 -19.14 -9.66 -2.53
C PHE A 49 -19.51 -8.50 -3.48
N SER A 50 -20.24 -7.50 -2.97
CA SER A 50 -20.66 -6.34 -3.75
C SER A 50 -19.57 -5.27 -3.91
N GLY A 51 -18.47 -5.35 -3.15
CA GLY A 51 -17.39 -4.37 -3.16
C GLY A 51 -17.78 -2.97 -2.67
N LYS A 52 -18.96 -2.82 -2.05
CA LYS A 52 -19.46 -1.51 -1.58
C LYS A 52 -18.84 -1.08 -0.25
N ARG A 53 -18.26 -2.00 0.51
CA ARG A 53 -17.60 -1.70 1.78
C ARG A 53 -16.11 -1.55 1.51
N ILE A 54 -15.57 -0.38 1.78
CA ILE A 54 -14.14 -0.10 1.59
C ILE A 54 -13.56 0.29 2.95
N ALA A 55 -12.49 -0.39 3.36
CA ALA A 55 -11.73 -0.04 4.54
C ALA A 55 -10.49 0.77 4.12
N TYR A 56 -10.33 1.94 4.71
CA TYR A 56 -9.14 2.79 4.54
C TYR A 56 -8.38 2.79 5.87
N GLU A 57 -7.16 2.27 5.90
CA GLU A 57 -6.32 2.29 7.09
C GLU A 57 -5.07 3.13 6.86
N SER A 58 -4.81 4.04 7.81
CA SER A 58 -3.70 4.98 7.75
C SER A 58 -2.63 4.60 8.75
N THR A 59 -1.43 4.32 8.24
CA THR A 59 -0.24 4.05 9.04
C THR A 59 0.76 5.18 8.86
N PRO A 60 0.88 6.11 9.81
CA PRO A 60 1.86 7.19 9.76
C PRO A 60 3.28 6.64 9.69
N TYR A 61 4.17 7.27 8.94
CA TYR A 61 5.56 6.80 8.84
C TYR A 61 6.28 6.75 10.18
N SER A 62 5.94 7.63 11.13
CA SER A 62 6.51 7.64 12.48
C SER A 62 6.17 6.41 13.34
N SER A 63 5.16 5.63 12.95
CA SER A 63 4.80 4.38 13.65
C SER A 63 5.52 3.15 13.08
N ILE A 64 6.17 3.26 11.93
CA ILE A 64 6.91 2.16 11.30
C ILE A 64 8.23 1.95 12.05
N ARG A 65 8.54 0.69 12.36
CA ARG A 65 9.76 0.28 13.07
C ARG A 65 10.78 -0.37 12.14
N ALA A 66 10.31 -1.12 11.16
CA ALA A 66 11.15 -1.82 10.21
C ALA A 66 10.36 -2.12 8.95
N PHE A 67 11.07 -2.41 7.87
CA PHE A 67 10.52 -2.97 6.65
C PHE A 67 11.46 -4.05 6.13
N SER A 68 10.93 -5.00 5.38
CA SER A 68 11.72 -6.01 4.68
C SER A 68 11.12 -6.25 3.30
N VAL A 69 12.00 -6.48 2.33
CA VAL A 69 11.63 -6.84 0.96
C VAL A 69 12.27 -8.18 0.64
N GLU A 70 11.47 -9.11 0.14
CA GLU A 70 11.92 -10.40 -0.35
C GLU A 70 11.75 -10.43 -1.87
N SER A 71 12.84 -10.69 -2.60
CA SER A 71 12.80 -10.75 -4.07
C SER A 71 12.18 -12.05 -4.57
N ALA A 72 11.47 -11.98 -5.69
CA ALA A 72 10.99 -13.16 -6.42
C ALA A 72 12.17 -14.09 -6.79
N GLY A 73 12.02 -15.39 -6.52
CA GLY A 73 12.97 -16.43 -6.90
C GLY A 73 12.73 -17.00 -8.29
N THR A 74 13.52 -17.99 -8.70
CA THR A 74 13.41 -18.61 -10.05
C THR A 74 12.06 -19.33 -10.28
N PHE A 75 11.41 -19.79 -9.20
CA PHE A 75 10.14 -20.53 -9.25
C PHE A 75 8.94 -19.79 -8.66
N ASP A 76 9.17 -18.80 -7.79
CA ASP A 76 8.12 -17.95 -7.21
C ASP A 76 8.24 -16.54 -7.80
N ARG A 77 7.17 -16.09 -8.46
CA ARG A 77 7.17 -14.87 -9.29
C ARG A 77 6.78 -13.61 -8.50
N ASP A 78 6.49 -13.73 -7.23
CA ASP A 78 6.05 -12.60 -6.42
C ASP A 78 7.18 -12.18 -5.46
N ALA A 79 7.46 -10.87 -5.43
CA ALA A 79 8.29 -10.26 -4.40
C ALA A 79 7.39 -9.84 -3.23
N GLU A 80 7.84 -9.96 -2.00
CA GLU A 80 7.02 -9.64 -0.83
C GLU A 80 7.57 -8.40 -0.11
N LEU A 81 6.71 -7.43 0.18
CA LEU A 81 7.00 -6.30 1.06
C LEU A 81 6.29 -6.49 2.40
N LYS A 82 7.06 -6.42 3.50
CA LYS A 82 6.54 -6.39 4.87
C LYS A 82 6.91 -5.07 5.54
N ILE A 83 5.94 -4.44 6.20
CA ILE A 83 6.14 -3.23 6.98
C ILE A 83 5.75 -3.52 8.43
N HIS A 84 6.70 -3.44 9.35
CA HIS A 84 6.46 -3.66 10.78
C HIS A 84 6.19 -2.32 11.47
N THR A 85 5.13 -2.26 12.27
CA THR A 85 4.68 -1.04 12.95
C THR A 85 4.71 -1.20 14.48
N ARG A 86 4.58 -0.09 15.21
CA ARG A 86 4.35 -0.06 16.67
C ARG A 86 2.96 -0.59 17.08
N GLY A 87 2.11 -0.95 16.12
CA GLY A 87 0.76 -1.43 16.36
C GLY A 87 0.71 -2.72 17.17
N THR A 88 -0.43 -2.98 17.82
CA THR A 88 -0.66 -4.19 18.59
C THR A 88 -1.48 -5.20 17.78
N TRP A 89 -1.28 -6.49 18.09
CA TRP A 89 -2.02 -7.61 17.51
C TRP A 89 -2.03 -7.59 15.97
N THR A 90 -3.18 -7.34 15.35
CA THR A 90 -3.38 -7.42 13.90
C THR A 90 -2.82 -6.23 13.11
N ARG A 91 -2.38 -5.16 13.77
CA ARG A 91 -1.80 -3.98 13.10
C ARG A 91 -0.28 -3.90 13.19
N ASN A 92 0.37 -4.94 13.72
CA ASN A 92 1.82 -4.92 13.89
C ASN A 92 2.59 -5.09 12.56
N THR A 93 1.95 -5.61 11.51
CA THR A 93 2.59 -5.84 10.22
C THR A 93 1.62 -5.62 9.06
N ILE A 94 2.06 -4.91 8.03
CA ILE A 94 1.38 -4.81 6.73
C ILE A 94 2.14 -5.72 5.75
N HIS A 95 1.41 -6.61 5.08
CA HIS A 95 1.93 -7.52 4.06
C HIS A 95 1.43 -7.10 2.69
N GLN A 96 2.32 -7.02 1.71
CA GLN A 96 1.98 -6.65 0.34
C GLN A 96 2.78 -7.49 -0.65
N ASP A 97 2.06 -8.29 -1.43
CA ASP A 97 2.65 -9.02 -2.56
C ASP A 97 2.83 -8.07 -3.74
N LEU A 98 4.01 -8.13 -4.34
CA LEU A 98 4.45 -7.34 -5.48
C LEU A 98 4.77 -8.29 -6.63
N ARG A 99 3.88 -8.37 -7.62
CA ARG A 99 4.13 -9.17 -8.82
C ARG A 99 5.40 -8.74 -9.54
N SER A 100 6.30 -9.70 -9.80
CA SER A 100 7.54 -9.47 -10.52
C SER A 100 7.30 -8.79 -11.88
N GLY A 101 8.18 -7.83 -12.22
CA GLY A 101 8.14 -7.06 -13.47
C GLY A 101 7.22 -5.84 -13.49
N ARG A 102 6.55 -5.50 -12.37
CA ARG A 102 5.68 -4.29 -12.26
C ARG A 102 5.96 -3.40 -11.05
N ALA A 103 6.97 -3.72 -10.26
CA ALA A 103 7.45 -2.91 -9.14
C ALA A 103 8.97 -3.03 -9.17
N ASP A 104 9.64 -1.99 -9.67
CA ASP A 104 11.09 -1.92 -9.58
C ASP A 104 11.43 -1.34 -8.21
N ILE A 105 11.98 -2.16 -7.32
CA ILE A 105 12.32 -1.77 -5.95
C ILE A 105 13.79 -1.31 -5.89
N MET A 106 14.57 -1.55 -6.95
CA MET A 106 16.02 -1.38 -6.98
C MET A 106 16.52 -0.46 -8.09
N ALA A 107 15.62 0.20 -8.84
CA ALA A 107 15.98 1.21 -9.84
C ALA A 107 16.01 2.63 -9.28
#